data_AF-A0A6G1YK98-F1
#
_entry.id   AF-A0A6G1YK98-F1
#
_cell.length_a   1.000
_cell.length_b   1.000
_cell.length_c   1.000
_cell.angle_alpha   90.00
_cell.angle_beta   90.00
_cell.angle_gamma   90.00
#
_symmetry.space_group_name_H-M   'P 1'
#
loop_
_entity.id
_entity.type
_entity.pdbx_description
1 polymer ?
#
loop_
_entity_poly.entity_id
_entity_poly.type
_entity_poly.pdbx_seq_one_letter_code
_entity_poly.pdbx_strand_id
1 'polypeptide(L)'
;MTRGIDREDICNPHYIFNEKDGRYLFGDYSPFDENKNFINMLKDFVSVSSNIIHIHNNVARLHLVFRNYELLQNEMMTNIERFKTSTETLLDGFQKKYHEDIITAMFPTHADADLFFQSKNALMRPLANTKTEYSGYFEKYKHYIQSKILGSYKNAIILLQTWLSKDLDNLPYTLISDALNVLMISIDNEDESLYNTSRTTTLRVLSHGDIANSAAGFHSCVSYSFLIDCSAIEFWSHRRKVSDLGIDNLLIPVGFKTPMSEKFKRSFRFVSGNSSSGDSKNADNGARTEKEPEYLSCDNYYLVQAKLEGENILSITLADDPTKLSNKVIRIDYGVSYFEYEDFVTNAEFYNKLISEGKLPTVVYVENEERYTLNLLQKEIQQITDISKILFLGKLVADKIRNLSDPKLATSKLTTIRVDDRNAISVNSITALPSSSLSSSSPLLVYDEELVISFLESLATGFAPLIIKLREKSPVKGELILRHEMDNKLGEEYVIRPEELYVQLSTTDVAKKVAAILGVSTDSS
;
A
#
# COMPACT_ATOMS: atom_id res chain seq x y z
N MET A 1 -30.64 -33.19 48.33
CA MET A 1 -29.52 -32.47 48.97
C MET A 1 -28.64 -31.93 47.87
N THR A 2 -28.79 -30.64 47.63
CA THR A 2 -28.16 -29.84 46.58
C THR A 2 -27.10 -28.95 47.23
N ARG A 3 -25.86 -29.05 46.76
CA ARG A 3 -24.78 -28.05 46.85
C ARG A 3 -23.91 -28.35 45.63
N GLY A 4 -23.70 -27.48 44.64
CA GLY A 4 -23.56 -26.04 44.66
C GLY A 4 -22.23 -25.78 43.94
N ILE A 5 -22.27 -25.81 42.60
CA ILE A 5 -21.14 -25.42 41.76
C ILE A 5 -21.35 -23.93 41.52
N ASP A 6 -20.54 -23.11 42.19
CA ASP A 6 -20.54 -21.68 41.99
C ASP A 6 -20.05 -21.38 40.57
N ARG A 7 -20.99 -20.92 39.74
CA ARG A 7 -20.77 -20.32 38.43
C ARG A 7 -20.44 -18.85 38.66
N GLU A 8 -19.16 -18.54 38.76
CA GLU A 8 -18.64 -17.19 38.52
C GLU A 8 -17.41 -17.28 37.61
N ASP A 9 -17.59 -17.84 36.42
CA ASP A 9 -16.65 -17.72 35.29
C ASP A 9 -17.45 -17.35 34.04
N ILE A 10 -17.96 -16.12 34.02
CA ILE A 10 -18.50 -15.48 32.83
C ILE A 10 -17.91 -14.07 32.79
N CYS A 11 -16.92 -13.87 31.91
CA CYS A 11 -16.74 -12.68 31.03
C CYS A 11 -15.27 -12.50 30.63
N ASN A 12 -14.82 -13.19 29.56
CA ASN A 12 -13.96 -12.54 28.56
C ASN A 12 -14.07 -13.28 27.20
N PRO A 13 -14.67 -12.69 26.14
CA PRO A 13 -15.05 -13.41 24.92
C PRO A 13 -13.95 -13.57 23.86
N HIS A 14 -12.66 -13.50 24.20
CA HIS A 14 -11.57 -13.49 23.20
C HIS A 14 -10.53 -14.61 23.27
N TYR A 15 -10.74 -15.66 24.07
CA TYR A 15 -9.89 -16.84 23.99
C TYR A 15 -10.31 -17.74 22.83
N ILE A 16 -9.71 -17.56 21.66
CA ILE A 16 -9.82 -18.52 20.56
C ILE A 16 -8.93 -19.72 20.93
N PHE A 17 -9.53 -20.72 21.58
CA PHE A 17 -8.98 -22.08 21.62
C PHE A 17 -8.99 -22.63 20.19
N ASN A 18 -7.83 -22.67 19.53
CA ASN A 18 -7.68 -23.53 18.36
C ASN A 18 -7.38 -24.94 18.89
N GLU A 19 -8.40 -25.80 18.89
CA GLU A 19 -8.41 -27.18 19.42
C GLU A 19 -7.36 -28.14 18.81
N LYS A 20 -6.42 -27.65 17.99
CA LYS A 20 -5.40 -28.46 17.30
C LYS A 20 -3.95 -28.06 17.59
N ASP A 21 -3.69 -26.88 18.17
CA ASP A 21 -2.33 -26.30 18.23
C ASP A 21 -1.84 -26.00 19.65
N GLY A 22 -2.56 -26.39 20.71
CA GLY A 22 -2.18 -26.06 22.09
C GLY A 22 -2.34 -24.57 22.45
N ARG A 23 -1.76 -24.15 23.57
CA ARG A 23 -1.83 -22.76 24.07
C ARG A 23 -0.48 -22.21 24.47
N TYR A 24 -0.28 -20.92 24.24
CA TYR A 24 0.88 -20.20 24.75
C TYR A 24 0.64 -19.67 26.16
N LEU A 25 1.66 -19.76 27.00
CA LEU A 25 1.66 -19.32 28.39
C LEU A 25 2.90 -18.47 28.64
N PHE A 26 2.78 -17.55 29.58
CA PHE A 26 3.95 -16.88 30.15
C PHE A 26 4.85 -17.86 30.91
N GLY A 27 6.07 -17.43 31.24
CA GLY A 27 7.02 -18.23 32.00
C GLY A 27 6.50 -18.71 33.37
N ASP A 28 5.57 -17.97 33.98
CA ASP A 28 4.87 -18.28 35.24
C ASP A 28 3.62 -19.17 35.07
N TYR A 29 3.39 -19.71 33.86
CA TYR A 29 2.23 -20.52 33.48
C TYR A 29 0.89 -19.77 33.43
N SER A 30 0.87 -18.44 33.57
CA SER A 30 -0.35 -17.68 33.28
C SER A 30 -0.64 -17.63 31.77
N PRO A 31 -1.91 -17.54 31.34
CA PRO A 31 -2.27 -17.49 29.92
C PRO A 31 -1.60 -16.32 29.19
N PHE A 32 -1.00 -16.59 28.04
CA PHE A 32 -0.48 -15.54 27.17
C PHE A 32 -1.60 -14.98 26.29
N ASP A 33 -1.69 -13.65 26.21
CA ASP A 33 -2.81 -12.96 25.53
C ASP A 33 -2.87 -13.27 24.02
N GLU A 34 -1.76 -13.67 23.41
CA GLU A 34 -1.70 -14.05 22.01
C GLU A 34 -1.49 -15.57 21.85
N ASN A 35 -2.28 -16.24 21.02
CA ASN A 35 -2.02 -17.66 20.73
C ASN A 35 -0.95 -17.83 19.63
N LYS A 36 0.21 -17.17 19.78
CA LYS A 36 1.31 -17.16 18.80
C LYS A 36 2.67 -17.25 19.48
N ASN A 37 3.67 -17.73 18.74
CA ASN A 37 5.06 -17.73 19.19
C ASN A 37 5.67 -16.31 19.11
N PHE A 38 5.39 -15.49 20.12
CA PHE A 38 5.89 -14.12 20.19
C PHE A 38 7.42 -14.02 20.21
N ILE A 39 8.12 -15.01 20.80
CA ILE A 39 9.59 -14.99 20.86
C ILE A 39 10.20 -15.08 19.45
N ASN A 40 9.69 -15.98 18.60
CA ASN A 40 10.14 -16.08 17.22
C ASN A 40 9.75 -14.84 16.41
N MET A 41 8.52 -14.33 16.60
CA MET A 41 8.05 -13.09 15.98
C MET A 41 9.00 -11.91 16.28
N LEU A 42 9.41 -11.77 17.55
CA LEU A 42 10.34 -10.72 17.99
C LEU A 42 11.75 -10.91 17.38
N LYS A 43 12.26 -12.14 17.34
CA LYS A 43 13.55 -12.45 16.68
C LYS A 43 13.52 -12.06 15.20
N ASP A 44 12.44 -12.38 14.50
CA ASP A 44 12.27 -12.06 13.08
C ASP A 44 12.19 -10.56 12.86
N PHE A 45 11.42 -9.82 13.68
CA PHE A 45 11.35 -8.36 13.61
C PHE A 45 12.72 -7.70 13.82
N VAL A 46 13.47 -8.13 14.84
CA VAL A 46 14.81 -7.59 15.15
C VAL A 46 15.80 -7.92 14.03
N SER A 47 15.76 -9.14 13.49
CA SER A 47 16.59 -9.56 12.36
C SER A 47 16.31 -8.72 11.10
N VAL A 48 15.04 -8.54 10.74
CA VAL A 48 14.63 -7.70 9.58
C VAL A 48 15.07 -6.25 9.79
N SER A 49 14.83 -5.68 10.96
CA SER A 49 15.21 -4.30 11.29
C SER A 49 16.73 -4.11 11.21
N SER A 50 17.51 -5.01 11.81
CA SER A 50 18.98 -4.98 11.77
C SER A 50 19.51 -5.06 10.33
N ASN A 51 18.95 -5.94 9.51
CA ASN A 51 19.34 -6.09 8.11
C ASN A 51 19.03 -4.83 7.27
N ILE A 52 17.85 -4.22 7.46
CA ILE A 52 17.49 -2.97 6.77
C ILE A 52 18.44 -1.83 7.16
N ILE A 53 18.71 -1.68 8.46
CA ILE A 53 19.64 -0.66 8.95
C ILE A 53 21.06 -0.90 8.42
N HIS A 54 21.51 -2.15 8.36
CA HIS A 54 22.79 -2.50 7.74
C HIS A 54 22.84 -2.12 6.25
N ILE A 55 21.74 -2.34 5.51
CA ILE A 55 21.61 -1.90 4.12
C ILE A 55 21.74 -0.38 4.01
N HIS A 56 21.03 0.41 4.83
CA HIS A 56 21.14 1.88 4.85
C HIS A 56 22.56 2.34 5.11
N ASN A 57 23.26 1.75 6.09
CA ASN A 57 24.66 2.08 6.35
C ASN A 57 25.59 1.82 5.16
N ASN A 58 25.37 0.71 4.45
CA ASN A 58 26.14 0.41 3.25
C ASN A 58 25.84 1.40 2.13
N VAL A 59 24.59 1.84 1.99
CA VAL A 59 24.19 2.87 1.03
C VAL A 59 24.79 4.24 1.38
N ALA A 60 24.79 4.64 2.64
CA ALA A 60 25.45 5.86 3.10
C ALA A 60 26.96 5.86 2.74
N ARG A 61 27.64 4.71 2.89
CA ARG A 61 29.03 4.55 2.43
C ARG A 61 29.17 4.68 0.91
N LEU A 62 28.24 4.13 0.14
CA LEU A 62 28.23 4.28 -1.32
C LEU A 62 28.02 5.75 -1.74
N HIS A 63 27.14 6.49 -1.06
CA HIS A 63 26.97 7.93 -1.28
C HIS A 63 28.24 8.73 -0.96
N LEU A 64 28.94 8.37 0.11
CA LEU A 64 30.23 9.00 0.46
C LEU A 64 31.29 8.73 -0.60
N VAL A 65 31.41 7.48 -1.09
CA VAL A 65 32.30 7.13 -2.20
C VAL A 65 31.92 7.92 -3.45
N PHE A 66 30.63 8.00 -3.77
CA PHE A 66 30.13 8.73 -4.93
C PHE A 66 30.52 10.21 -4.89
N ARG A 67 30.26 10.90 -3.77
CA ARG A 67 30.62 12.31 -3.57
C ARG A 67 32.12 12.54 -3.68
N ASN A 68 32.94 11.67 -3.09
CA ASN A 68 34.40 11.79 -3.18
C ASN A 68 34.91 11.51 -4.60
N TYR A 69 34.24 10.62 -5.34
CA TYR A 69 34.58 10.35 -6.72
C TYR A 69 34.26 11.55 -7.63
N GLU A 70 33.15 12.25 -7.41
CA GLU A 70 32.83 13.51 -8.12
C GLU A 70 33.89 14.61 -7.85
N LEU A 71 34.39 14.73 -6.62
CA LEU A 71 35.50 15.64 -6.31
C LEU A 71 36.77 15.26 -7.06
N LEU A 72 37.11 13.97 -7.08
CA LEU A 72 38.26 13.45 -7.82
C LEU A 72 38.14 13.73 -9.32
N GLN A 73 36.94 13.62 -9.90
CA GLN A 73 36.70 13.93 -11.30
C GLN A 73 37.04 15.40 -11.61
N ASN A 74 36.53 16.33 -10.80
CA ASN A 74 36.75 17.75 -11.01
C ASN A 74 38.24 18.10 -10.91
N GLU A 75 38.96 17.50 -9.96
CA GLU A 75 40.40 17.68 -9.80
C GLU A 75 41.18 17.12 -11.01
N MET A 76 40.87 15.88 -11.42
CA MET A 76 41.52 15.25 -12.58
C MET A 76 41.24 16.00 -13.88
N MET A 77 40.01 16.46 -14.09
CA MET A 77 39.64 17.27 -15.26
C MET A 77 40.41 18.59 -15.31
N THR A 78 40.60 19.23 -14.16
CA THR A 78 41.41 20.45 -14.03
C THR A 78 42.89 20.17 -14.35
N ASN A 79 43.44 19.07 -13.85
CA ASN A 79 44.83 18.69 -14.09
C ASN A 79 45.08 18.30 -15.55
N ILE A 80 44.15 17.59 -16.20
CA ILE A 80 44.21 17.27 -17.64
C ILE A 80 44.25 18.56 -18.46
N GLU A 81 43.36 19.53 -18.18
CA GLU A 81 43.33 20.80 -18.92
C GLU A 81 44.58 21.64 -18.66
N ARG A 82 45.08 21.68 -17.41
CA ARG A 82 46.33 22.38 -17.07
C ARG A 82 47.51 21.78 -17.81
N PHE A 83 47.61 20.45 -17.84
CA PHE A 83 48.70 19.76 -18.54
C PHE A 83 48.64 20.05 -20.05
N LYS A 84 47.47 19.91 -20.68
CA LYS A 84 47.26 20.26 -22.08
C LYS A 84 47.68 21.71 -22.38
N THR A 85 47.21 22.67 -21.59
CA THR A 85 47.52 24.10 -21.76
C THR A 85 49.02 24.38 -21.58
N SER A 86 49.66 23.74 -20.59
CA SER A 86 51.10 23.88 -20.36
C SER A 86 51.93 23.31 -21.51
N THR A 87 51.54 22.14 -22.04
CA THR A 87 52.21 21.53 -23.20
C THR A 87 52.04 22.39 -24.45
N GLU A 88 50.84 22.90 -24.69
CA GLU A 88 50.56 23.81 -25.81
C GLU A 88 51.42 25.08 -25.72
N THR A 89 51.48 25.70 -24.55
CA THR A 89 52.29 26.91 -24.29
C THR A 89 53.79 26.66 -24.51
N LEU A 90 54.32 25.50 -24.09
CA LEU A 90 55.72 25.14 -24.30
C LEU A 90 56.05 24.95 -25.77
N LEU A 91 55.17 24.27 -26.51
CA LEU A 91 55.34 24.04 -27.95
C LEU A 91 55.23 25.36 -28.73
N ASP A 92 54.27 26.22 -28.40
CA ASP A 92 54.12 27.54 -29.00
C ASP A 92 55.32 28.44 -28.69
N GLY A 93 55.84 28.37 -27.46
CA GLY A 93 57.05 29.09 -27.05
C GLY A 93 58.28 28.65 -27.83
N PHE A 94 58.46 27.34 -28.04
CA PHE A 94 59.52 26.81 -28.89
C PHE A 94 59.35 27.23 -30.35
N GLN A 95 58.13 27.12 -30.87
CA GLN A 95 57.78 27.51 -32.24
C GLN A 95 58.22 28.95 -32.51
N LYS A 96 57.75 29.88 -31.66
CA LYS A 96 58.00 31.31 -31.80
C LYS A 96 59.47 31.69 -31.63
N LYS A 97 60.18 31.03 -30.71
CA LYS A 97 61.55 31.45 -30.32
C LYS A 97 62.65 30.83 -31.17
N TYR A 98 62.43 29.64 -31.71
CA TYR A 98 63.49 28.87 -32.36
C TYR A 98 63.09 28.34 -33.74
N HIS A 99 61.82 27.96 -33.90
CA HIS A 99 61.37 27.29 -35.13
C HIS A 99 61.07 28.28 -36.26
N GLU A 100 60.33 29.37 -35.97
CA GLU A 100 59.99 30.40 -36.95
C GLU A 100 61.24 31.06 -37.54
N ASP A 101 62.24 31.36 -36.71
CA ASP A 101 63.50 31.97 -37.14
C ASP A 101 64.29 31.02 -38.06
N ILE A 102 64.36 29.73 -37.75
CA ILE A 102 65.12 28.74 -38.53
C ILE A 102 64.43 28.45 -39.87
N ILE A 103 63.11 28.28 -39.88
CA ILE A 103 62.36 28.03 -41.13
C ILE A 103 62.44 29.25 -42.05
N THR A 104 62.28 30.46 -41.51
CA THR A 104 62.30 31.70 -42.29
C THR A 104 63.70 32.01 -42.83
N ALA A 105 64.77 31.69 -42.08
CA ALA A 105 66.14 32.00 -42.48
C ALA A 105 66.84 30.91 -43.31
N MET A 106 66.57 29.62 -43.07
CA MET A 106 67.34 28.52 -43.66
C MET A 106 66.55 27.61 -44.62
N PHE A 107 65.22 27.56 -44.53
CA PHE A 107 64.40 26.61 -45.31
C PHE A 107 63.14 27.29 -45.93
N PRO A 108 63.31 28.25 -46.86
CA PRO A 108 62.20 29.07 -47.39
C PRO A 108 61.26 28.35 -48.37
N THR A 109 61.64 27.18 -48.88
CA THR A 109 60.77 26.38 -49.78
C THR A 109 59.89 25.46 -48.94
N HIS A 110 58.60 25.82 -48.84
CA HIS A 110 57.53 24.97 -48.31
C HIS A 110 57.53 23.60 -48.98
N ALA A 111 58.11 22.59 -48.32
CA ALA A 111 57.99 21.21 -48.74
C ALA A 111 57.46 20.39 -47.57
N ASP A 112 56.18 20.06 -47.68
CA ASP A 112 55.52 18.87 -47.15
C ASP A 112 55.57 18.68 -45.62
N ALA A 113 54.55 19.26 -44.98
CA ALA A 113 54.12 19.03 -43.59
C ALA A 113 55.27 19.11 -42.59
N ASP A 114 55.65 20.34 -42.25
CA ASP A 114 56.55 20.69 -41.15
C ASP A 114 56.49 19.66 -40.00
N LEU A 115 57.59 18.90 -39.87
CA LEU A 115 57.74 17.80 -38.91
C LEU A 115 57.51 18.27 -37.47
N PHE A 116 57.77 19.56 -37.18
CA PHE A 116 57.42 20.15 -35.90
C PHE A 116 55.90 20.18 -35.70
N PHE A 117 55.11 20.67 -36.68
CA PHE A 117 53.66 20.63 -36.58
C PHE A 117 53.10 19.21 -36.57
N GLN A 118 53.73 18.25 -37.28
CA GLN A 118 53.36 16.84 -37.17
C GLN A 118 53.57 16.30 -35.75
N SER A 119 54.74 16.55 -35.14
CA SER A 119 55.05 16.11 -33.78
C SER A 119 54.18 16.80 -32.72
N LYS A 120 53.94 18.12 -32.85
CA LYS A 120 52.99 18.89 -32.03
C LYS A 120 51.59 18.28 -32.09
N ASN A 121 51.07 18.03 -33.29
CA ASN A 121 49.74 17.46 -33.48
C ASN A 121 49.64 16.02 -32.97
N ALA A 122 50.69 15.21 -33.14
CA ALA A 122 50.75 13.85 -32.62
C ALA A 122 50.69 13.80 -31.08
N LEU A 123 51.27 14.79 -30.41
CA LEU A 123 51.21 14.92 -28.95
C LEU A 123 49.89 15.54 -28.47
N MET A 124 49.42 16.61 -29.10
CA MET A 124 48.23 17.35 -28.66
C MET A 124 46.92 16.59 -28.87
N ARG A 125 46.84 15.72 -29.88
CA ARG A 125 45.62 14.95 -30.19
C ARG A 125 45.23 13.98 -29.05
N PRO A 126 46.12 13.10 -28.53
CA PRO A 126 45.83 12.31 -27.33
C PRO A 126 45.45 13.15 -26.11
N LEU A 127 46.13 14.29 -25.88
CA LEU A 127 45.85 15.18 -24.75
C LEU A 127 44.46 15.83 -24.84
N ALA A 128 44.01 16.17 -26.05
CA ALA A 128 42.66 16.66 -26.29
C ALA A 128 41.59 15.58 -26.03
N ASN A 129 41.86 14.32 -26.40
CA ASN A 129 40.91 13.21 -26.26
C ASN A 129 40.87 12.60 -24.85
N THR A 130 41.94 12.74 -24.07
CA THR A 130 42.04 12.18 -22.70
C THR A 130 40.90 12.67 -21.81
N LYS A 131 40.48 13.93 -21.97
CA LYS A 131 39.36 14.53 -21.24
C LYS A 131 38.04 13.80 -21.49
N THR A 132 37.72 13.55 -22.76
CA THR A 132 36.48 12.85 -23.15
C THR A 132 36.49 11.38 -22.72
N GLU A 133 37.64 10.70 -22.85
CA GLU A 133 37.78 9.31 -22.44
C GLU A 133 37.64 9.15 -20.92
N TYR A 134 38.33 9.99 -20.14
CA TYR A 134 38.23 10.00 -18.68
C TYR A 134 36.80 10.26 -18.21
N SER A 135 36.11 11.25 -18.79
CA SER A 135 34.70 11.52 -18.49
C SER A 135 33.80 10.33 -18.81
N GLY A 136 34.08 9.60 -19.89
CA GLY A 136 33.33 8.38 -20.24
C GLY A 136 33.51 7.25 -19.23
N TYR A 137 34.71 7.04 -18.70
CA TYR A 137 34.95 6.07 -17.61
C TYR A 137 34.30 6.50 -16.30
N PHE A 138 34.31 7.80 -16.01
CA PHE A 138 33.66 8.36 -14.84
C PHE A 138 32.15 8.07 -14.83
N GLU A 139 31.46 8.36 -15.93
CA GLU A 139 30.01 8.12 -16.03
C GLU A 139 29.67 6.63 -15.89
N LYS A 140 30.50 5.73 -16.44
CA LYS A 140 30.34 4.28 -16.23
C LYS A 140 30.43 3.88 -14.75
N TYR A 141 31.38 4.42 -14.01
CA TYR A 141 31.54 4.12 -12.59
C TYR A 141 30.43 4.75 -11.74
N LYS A 142 29.99 5.96 -12.09
CA LYS A 142 28.79 6.60 -11.50
C LYS A 142 27.55 5.73 -11.66
N HIS A 143 27.27 5.24 -12.87
CA HIS A 143 26.17 4.31 -13.11
C HIS A 143 26.33 3.00 -12.33
N TYR A 144 27.55 2.48 -12.19
CA TYR A 144 27.82 1.29 -11.37
C TYR A 144 27.44 1.52 -9.90
N ILE A 145 27.86 2.62 -9.28
CA ILE A 145 27.51 2.93 -7.88
C ILE A 145 25.99 3.10 -7.74
N GLN A 146 25.34 3.85 -8.63
CA GLN A 146 23.89 4.04 -8.61
C GLN A 146 23.13 2.71 -8.72
N SER A 147 23.59 1.81 -9.59
CA SER A 147 23.03 0.45 -9.71
C SER A 147 23.18 -0.36 -8.42
N LYS A 148 24.30 -0.23 -7.71
CA LYS A 148 24.50 -0.88 -6.40
C LYS A 148 23.57 -0.33 -5.33
N ILE A 149 23.37 0.99 -5.27
CA ILE A 149 22.41 1.63 -4.35
C ILE A 149 20.99 1.13 -4.63
N LEU A 150 20.57 1.13 -5.90
CA LEU A 150 19.25 0.63 -6.30
C LEU A 150 19.06 -0.85 -5.94
N GLY A 151 20.10 -1.68 -6.15
CA GLY A 151 20.09 -3.09 -5.76
C GLY A 151 19.93 -3.28 -4.24
N SER A 152 20.61 -2.47 -3.44
CA SER A 152 20.49 -2.45 -1.98
C SER A 152 19.05 -2.13 -1.53
N TYR A 153 18.43 -1.09 -2.08
CA TYR A 153 17.03 -0.77 -1.75
C TYR A 153 16.04 -1.85 -2.19
N LYS A 154 16.25 -2.48 -3.36
CA LYS A 154 15.45 -3.63 -3.79
C LYS A 154 15.54 -4.80 -2.80
N ASN A 155 16.72 -5.07 -2.26
CA ASN A 155 16.88 -6.11 -1.23
C ASN A 155 16.12 -5.76 0.05
N ALA A 156 16.16 -4.51 0.51
CA ALA A 156 15.38 -4.06 1.66
C ALA A 156 13.86 -4.20 1.43
N ILE A 157 13.38 -3.88 0.23
CA ILE A 157 11.98 -4.05 -0.17
C ILE A 157 11.59 -5.52 -0.17
N ILE A 158 12.44 -6.41 -0.66
CA ILE A 158 12.19 -7.87 -0.64
C ILE A 158 12.07 -8.37 0.81
N LEU A 159 12.96 -7.94 1.70
CA LEU A 159 12.89 -8.30 3.13
C LEU A 159 11.56 -7.84 3.75
N LEU A 160 11.17 -6.58 3.53
CA LEU A 160 9.90 -6.03 4.01
C LEU A 160 8.69 -6.72 3.38
N GLN A 161 8.73 -7.01 2.08
CA GLN A 161 7.67 -7.72 1.37
C GLN A 161 7.48 -9.14 1.95
N THR A 162 8.55 -9.90 2.09
CA THR A 162 8.50 -11.26 2.64
C THR A 162 7.96 -11.25 4.06
N TRP A 163 8.40 -10.32 4.89
CA TRP A 163 7.96 -10.22 6.28
C TRP A 163 6.50 -9.73 6.40
N LEU A 164 6.12 -8.64 5.72
CA LEU A 164 4.76 -8.08 5.76
C LEU A 164 3.72 -8.95 5.05
N SER A 165 4.12 -9.83 4.12
CA SER A 165 3.18 -10.77 3.49
C SER A 165 2.59 -11.78 4.48
N LYS A 166 3.24 -11.97 5.63
CA LYS A 166 2.80 -12.78 6.76
C LYS A 166 2.53 -11.93 7.99
N ASP A 167 2.03 -10.71 7.79
CA ASP A 167 1.69 -9.75 8.85
C ASP A 167 0.86 -10.38 9.98
N LEU A 168 -0.12 -11.23 9.66
CA LEU A 168 -0.90 -11.98 10.65
C LEU A 168 -0.04 -12.83 11.59
N ASP A 169 1.07 -13.40 11.13
CA ASP A 169 1.96 -14.21 11.98
C ASP A 169 3.10 -13.37 12.59
N ASN A 170 3.50 -12.30 11.89
CA ASN A 170 4.70 -11.52 12.16
C ASN A 170 4.45 -10.26 12.99
N LEU A 171 3.21 -9.81 13.13
CA LEU A 171 2.84 -8.65 13.94
C LEU A 171 2.02 -9.07 15.18
N PRO A 172 2.23 -8.38 16.32
CA PRO A 172 1.44 -8.61 17.53
C PRO A 172 -0.02 -8.19 17.33
N TYR A 173 -0.92 -8.82 18.08
CA TYR A 173 -2.35 -8.52 18.06
C TYR A 173 -2.64 -7.06 18.42
N THR A 174 -1.80 -6.45 19.26
CA THR A 174 -1.85 -5.02 19.61
C THR A 174 -1.79 -4.07 18.41
N LEU A 175 -1.18 -4.49 17.30
CA LEU A 175 -1.15 -3.71 16.05
C LEU A 175 -2.25 -4.14 15.08
N ILE A 176 -2.54 -5.44 15.02
CA ILE A 176 -3.45 -6.00 14.02
C ILE A 176 -4.93 -5.81 14.38
N SER A 177 -5.28 -5.81 15.67
CA SER A 177 -6.69 -5.81 16.11
C SER A 177 -7.49 -4.61 15.57
N ASP A 178 -6.83 -3.45 15.49
CA ASP A 178 -7.40 -2.19 15.04
C ASP A 178 -6.98 -1.83 13.60
N ALA A 179 -6.34 -2.79 12.90
CA ALA A 179 -5.87 -2.58 11.53
C ALA A 179 -7.04 -2.47 10.56
N LEU A 180 -7.01 -1.43 9.72
CA LEU A 180 -7.94 -1.29 8.61
C LEU A 180 -7.36 -2.00 7.39
N ASN A 181 -7.89 -3.19 7.10
CA ASN A 181 -7.60 -3.93 5.88
C ASN A 181 -8.57 -3.53 4.78
N VAL A 182 -8.04 -3.09 3.64
CA VAL A 182 -8.79 -2.74 2.44
C VAL A 182 -8.32 -3.61 1.30
N LEU A 183 -9.19 -4.48 0.82
CA LEU A 183 -8.99 -5.22 -0.41
C LEU A 183 -9.78 -4.54 -1.51
N MET A 184 -9.10 -4.07 -2.55
CA MET A 184 -9.69 -3.34 -3.65
C MET A 184 -9.35 -4.01 -4.97
N ILE A 185 -10.37 -4.23 -5.78
CA ILE A 185 -10.28 -4.72 -7.14
C ILE A 185 -10.89 -3.66 -8.04
N SER A 186 -10.18 -3.27 -9.09
CA SER A 186 -10.69 -2.32 -10.09
C SER A 186 -10.18 -2.68 -11.46
N ILE A 187 -10.96 -2.39 -12.51
CA ILE A 187 -10.47 -2.51 -13.90
C ILE A 187 -9.24 -1.62 -14.06
N ASP A 188 -8.20 -2.14 -14.72
CA ASP A 188 -6.98 -1.37 -15.00
C ASP A 188 -7.28 -0.24 -15.99
N ASN A 189 -6.73 0.94 -15.73
CA ASN A 189 -6.94 2.13 -16.57
C ASN A 189 -6.15 2.04 -17.88
N GLU A 190 -5.11 1.20 -17.95
CA GLU A 190 -4.27 1.03 -19.16
C GLU A 190 -4.65 -0.20 -19.99
N ASP A 191 -5.00 -1.30 -19.35
CA ASP A 191 -5.54 -2.52 -19.98
C ASP A 191 -6.95 -2.79 -19.46
N GLU A 192 -7.94 -2.18 -20.11
CA GLU A 192 -9.36 -2.27 -19.77
C GLU A 192 -9.92 -3.71 -19.76
N SER A 193 -9.11 -4.71 -20.15
CA SER A 193 -9.49 -6.12 -20.13
C SER A 193 -9.24 -6.79 -18.77
N LEU A 194 -8.28 -6.29 -17.97
CA LEU A 194 -7.80 -6.95 -16.73
C LEU A 194 -8.22 -6.19 -15.47
N TYR A 195 -8.37 -6.93 -14.36
CA TYR A 195 -8.52 -6.33 -13.04
C TYR A 195 -7.15 -6.14 -12.37
N ASN A 196 -6.98 -4.97 -11.77
CA ASN A 196 -5.92 -4.67 -10.82
C ASN A 196 -6.44 -4.90 -9.39
N THR A 197 -5.79 -5.81 -8.65
CA THR A 197 -6.12 -6.11 -7.27
C THR A 197 -5.04 -5.57 -6.34
N SER A 198 -5.46 -4.83 -5.32
CA SER A 198 -4.58 -4.33 -4.28
C SER A 198 -5.12 -4.62 -2.89
N ARG A 199 -4.23 -4.97 -1.98
CA ARG A 199 -4.51 -5.09 -0.54
C ARG A 199 -3.73 -4.02 0.18
N THR A 200 -4.41 -3.17 0.93
CA THR A 200 -3.80 -2.16 1.79
C THR A 200 -4.14 -2.45 3.23
N THR A 201 -3.13 -2.50 4.08
CA THR A 201 -3.31 -2.61 5.52
C THR A 201 -2.83 -1.33 6.16
N THR A 202 -3.69 -0.74 6.99
CA THR A 202 -3.41 0.50 7.70
C THR A 202 -3.42 0.23 9.20
N LEU A 203 -2.27 0.44 9.85
CA LEU A 203 -2.08 0.25 11.28
C LEU A 203 -2.13 1.61 11.97
N ARG A 204 -2.89 1.68 13.06
CA ARG A 204 -2.91 2.85 13.94
C ARG A 204 -1.89 2.64 15.05
N VAL A 205 -1.01 3.62 15.24
CA VAL A 205 0.13 3.48 16.14
C VAL A 205 -0.07 4.39 17.35
N LEU A 206 0.10 3.81 18.54
CA LEU A 206 0.06 4.55 19.80
C LEU A 206 1.35 5.35 19.99
N SER A 207 1.21 6.58 20.51
CA SER A 207 2.33 7.45 20.86
C SER A 207 3.20 6.84 21.96
N HIS A 208 4.52 7.04 21.84
CA HIS A 208 5.49 6.67 22.87
C HIS A 208 5.31 7.61 24.08
N GLY A 209 4.67 7.15 25.15
CA GLY A 209 4.47 7.90 26.39
C GLY A 209 3.10 7.75 27.05
N ASP A 210 2.06 7.33 26.32
CA ASP A 210 0.68 7.24 26.82
C ASP A 210 0.32 5.82 27.33
N ILE A 211 1.25 5.18 28.03
CA ILE A 211 0.99 3.93 28.74
C ILE A 211 0.56 4.28 30.17
N ALA A 212 -0.63 4.82 30.32
CA ALA A 212 -1.55 4.65 31.46
C ALA A 212 -2.70 5.65 31.37
N ASN A 213 -3.91 5.10 31.31
CA ASN A 213 -5.22 5.76 31.42
C ASN A 213 -5.91 6.12 30.10
N SER A 214 -7.17 5.68 30.06
CA SER A 214 -8.13 5.72 28.97
C SER A 214 -8.21 7.05 28.22
N ALA A 215 -8.33 6.96 26.90
CA ALA A 215 -8.34 8.01 25.87
C ALA A 215 -6.97 8.41 25.28
N ALA A 216 -6.13 7.42 24.91
CA ALA A 216 -4.94 7.67 24.09
C ALA A 216 -5.34 8.04 22.65
N GLY A 217 -4.96 9.24 22.20
CA GLY A 217 -5.14 9.66 20.81
C GLY A 217 -4.10 9.01 19.91
N PHE A 218 -4.54 8.33 18.84
CA PHE A 218 -3.62 7.88 17.79
C PHE A 218 -3.04 9.10 17.07
N HIS A 219 -1.72 9.28 17.11
CA HIS A 219 -1.05 10.43 16.48
C HIS A 219 -0.36 10.12 15.15
N SER A 220 -0.05 8.84 14.87
CA SER A 220 0.59 8.43 13.62
C SER A 220 -0.04 7.16 13.06
N CYS A 221 -0.01 7.06 11.74
CA CYS A 221 -0.61 5.98 10.98
C CYS A 221 0.42 5.42 10.02
N VAL A 222 0.62 4.11 10.02
CA VAL A 222 1.47 3.45 9.00
C VAL A 222 0.61 2.57 8.12
N SER A 223 0.92 2.53 6.83
CA SER A 223 0.21 1.65 5.90
C SER A 223 1.16 1.00 4.92
N TYR A 224 0.79 -0.19 4.48
CA TYR A 224 1.49 -0.90 3.43
C TYR A 224 0.49 -1.51 2.46
N SER A 225 0.85 -1.50 1.17
CA SER A 225 0.00 -2.00 0.09
C SER A 225 0.73 -3.01 -0.75
N PHE A 226 0.01 -4.06 -1.11
CA PHE A 226 0.43 -5.09 -2.04
C PHE A 226 -0.40 -5.02 -3.31
N LEU A 227 0.24 -5.17 -4.45
CA LEU A 227 -0.39 -5.60 -5.69
C LEU A 227 -0.51 -7.12 -5.66
N ILE A 228 -1.71 -7.62 -5.90
CA ILE A 228 -2.02 -9.04 -5.92
C ILE A 228 -2.20 -9.45 -7.38
N ASP A 229 -1.37 -10.38 -7.85
CA ASP A 229 -1.56 -10.99 -9.15
C ASP A 229 -2.69 -12.03 -9.08
N CYS A 230 -3.83 -11.67 -9.67
CA CYS A 230 -5.03 -12.51 -9.74
C CYS A 230 -5.20 -13.20 -11.09
N SER A 231 -4.19 -13.18 -11.97
CA SER A 231 -4.28 -13.75 -13.32
C SER A 231 -4.65 -15.24 -13.34
N ALA A 232 -4.24 -15.99 -12.30
CA ALA A 232 -4.58 -17.40 -12.13
C ALA A 232 -6.04 -17.65 -11.70
N ILE A 233 -6.76 -16.62 -11.26
CA ILE A 233 -8.12 -16.75 -10.74
C ILE A 233 -9.08 -16.41 -11.88
N GLU A 234 -9.74 -17.45 -12.41
CA GLU A 234 -10.59 -17.35 -13.59
C GLU A 234 -11.57 -16.18 -13.50
N PHE A 235 -12.25 -16.00 -12.36
CA PHE A 235 -13.23 -14.93 -12.20
C PHE A 235 -12.63 -13.52 -12.33
N TRP A 236 -11.45 -13.27 -11.77
CA TRP A 236 -10.80 -11.95 -11.74
C TRP A 236 -9.78 -11.74 -12.88
N SER A 237 -9.59 -12.73 -13.74
CA SER A 237 -8.65 -12.64 -14.86
C SER A 237 -9.12 -11.72 -15.99
N HIS A 238 -10.42 -11.44 -16.10
CA HIS A 238 -10.98 -10.59 -17.15
C HIS A 238 -12.18 -9.81 -16.62
N ARG A 239 -12.47 -8.65 -17.20
CA ARG A 239 -13.67 -7.85 -16.89
C ARG A 239 -14.95 -8.71 -16.90
N ARG A 240 -15.85 -8.44 -15.96
CA ARG A 240 -17.10 -9.21 -15.76
C ARG A 240 -18.31 -8.30 -15.87
N LYS A 241 -19.34 -8.80 -16.54
CA LYS A 241 -20.68 -8.22 -16.49
C LYS A 241 -21.46 -8.80 -15.32
N VAL A 242 -22.52 -8.11 -14.90
CA VAL A 242 -23.48 -8.64 -13.91
C VAL A 242 -24.06 -9.97 -14.37
N SER A 243 -24.38 -10.11 -15.66
CA SER A 243 -24.86 -11.37 -16.23
C SER A 243 -23.90 -12.55 -16.04
N ASP A 244 -22.58 -12.30 -16.02
CA ASP A 244 -21.56 -13.34 -15.87
C ASP A 244 -21.56 -13.95 -14.46
N LEU A 245 -22.19 -13.28 -13.49
CA LEU A 245 -22.42 -13.83 -12.14
C LEU A 245 -23.62 -14.79 -12.08
N GLY A 246 -24.35 -14.98 -13.19
CA GLY A 246 -25.55 -15.81 -13.24
C GLY A 246 -26.80 -15.14 -12.64
N ILE A 247 -26.81 -13.80 -12.57
CA ILE A 247 -27.97 -13.02 -12.14
C ILE A 247 -28.70 -12.51 -13.37
N ASP A 248 -29.89 -13.05 -13.61
CA ASP A 248 -30.75 -12.62 -14.72
C ASP A 248 -31.74 -11.54 -14.30
N ASN A 249 -31.90 -10.52 -15.13
CA ASN A 249 -32.85 -9.41 -14.96
C ASN A 249 -32.65 -8.68 -13.61
N LEU A 250 -31.43 -8.21 -13.34
CA LEU A 250 -31.16 -7.37 -12.18
C LEU A 250 -31.67 -5.95 -12.44
N LEU A 251 -32.73 -5.57 -11.73
CA LEU A 251 -33.32 -4.23 -11.77
C LEU A 251 -32.96 -3.48 -10.50
N ILE A 252 -32.21 -2.38 -10.66
CA ILE A 252 -31.83 -1.51 -9.53
C ILE A 252 -32.69 -0.24 -9.58
N PRO A 253 -33.36 0.15 -8.48
CA PRO A 253 -34.08 1.40 -8.42
C PRO A 253 -33.10 2.58 -8.40
N VAL A 254 -33.28 3.53 -9.32
CA VAL A 254 -32.40 4.71 -9.50
C VAL A 254 -33.11 6.04 -9.20
N GLY A 255 -34.40 5.99 -8.90
CA GLY A 255 -35.18 7.17 -8.52
C GLY A 255 -36.68 6.89 -8.51
N PHE A 256 -37.46 7.95 -8.52
CA PHE A 256 -38.90 7.89 -8.80
C PHE A 256 -39.17 8.57 -10.12
N LYS A 257 -39.99 7.97 -10.97
CA LYS A 257 -40.47 8.61 -12.20
C LYS A 257 -41.17 9.91 -11.82
N THR A 258 -40.75 10.99 -12.47
CA THR A 258 -41.53 12.24 -12.42
C THR A 258 -42.89 11.97 -13.10
N PRO A 259 -44.01 12.22 -12.42
CA PRO A 259 -45.34 11.97 -13.00
C PRO A 259 -45.49 12.77 -14.29
N MET A 260 -46.11 12.16 -15.31
CA MET A 260 -46.29 12.75 -16.65
C MET A 260 -46.81 14.19 -16.59
N SER A 261 -47.68 14.50 -15.63
CA SER A 261 -48.24 15.86 -15.44
C SER A 261 -47.19 16.92 -15.10
N GLU A 262 -46.07 16.58 -14.44
CA GLU A 262 -44.98 17.52 -14.19
C GLU A 262 -44.02 17.66 -15.38
N LYS A 263 -43.75 16.57 -16.11
CA LYS A 263 -42.98 16.64 -17.37
C LYS A 263 -43.71 17.52 -18.39
N PHE A 264 -45.04 17.39 -18.49
CA PHE A 264 -45.89 18.28 -19.27
C PHE A 264 -45.94 19.71 -18.70
N LYS A 265 -46.09 19.92 -17.39
CA LYS A 265 -46.08 21.29 -16.82
C LYS A 265 -44.75 22.03 -17.02
N ARG A 266 -43.60 21.34 -17.04
CA ARG A 266 -42.30 21.95 -17.37
C ARG A 266 -42.16 22.25 -18.86
N SER A 267 -42.65 21.37 -19.74
CA SER A 267 -42.59 21.57 -21.20
C SER A 267 -43.66 22.55 -21.72
N PHE A 268 -44.75 22.77 -20.98
CA PHE A 268 -45.78 23.77 -21.26
C PHE A 268 -45.59 25.08 -20.47
N ARG A 269 -44.44 25.33 -19.85
CA ARG A 269 -44.03 26.68 -19.42
C ARG A 269 -43.66 27.55 -20.64
N PHE A 270 -44.60 27.69 -21.56
CA PHE A 270 -44.63 28.77 -22.53
C PHE A 270 -45.82 29.66 -22.17
N VAL A 271 -45.48 30.78 -21.52
CA VAL A 271 -46.24 32.04 -21.44
C VAL A 271 -47.70 31.94 -20.93
N SER A 272 -47.89 32.29 -19.65
CA SER A 272 -49.03 33.11 -19.25
C SER A 272 -48.59 34.00 -18.11
N GLY A 273 -48.38 35.28 -18.42
CA GLY A 273 -48.11 36.31 -17.43
C GLY A 273 -49.30 36.51 -16.49
N ASN A 274 -48.96 36.91 -15.26
CA ASN A 274 -49.74 37.68 -14.30
C ASN A 274 -51.28 37.58 -14.34
N SER A 275 -51.84 36.96 -13.31
CA SER A 275 -52.78 37.68 -12.42
C SER A 275 -53.04 36.92 -11.12
N SER A 276 -52.91 37.68 -10.05
CA SER A 276 -53.31 37.44 -8.66
C SER A 276 -54.78 37.06 -8.46
N SER A 277 -55.03 36.05 -7.61
CA SER A 277 -56.12 35.93 -6.61
C SER A 277 -56.09 34.49 -6.08
N GLY A 278 -55.94 34.21 -4.79
CA GLY A 278 -56.93 34.54 -3.76
C GLY A 278 -57.85 33.33 -3.56
N ASP A 279 -57.65 32.62 -2.45
CA ASP A 279 -58.53 31.65 -1.80
C ASP A 279 -59.14 30.47 -2.60
N SER A 280 -58.73 29.26 -2.24
CA SER A 280 -59.62 28.10 -2.17
C SER A 280 -59.04 27.04 -1.25
N LYS A 281 -59.43 27.11 0.04
CA LYS A 281 -59.55 25.93 0.89
C LYS A 281 -60.80 25.19 0.44
N ASN A 282 -60.64 24.03 -0.19
CA ASN A 282 -61.29 22.77 0.20
C ASN A 282 -61.09 21.70 -0.87
N ALA A 283 -60.65 20.54 -0.38
CA ALA A 283 -60.98 19.20 -0.85
C ALA A 283 -61.08 18.96 -2.37
N ASP A 284 -59.98 18.46 -2.93
CA ASP A 284 -60.08 17.38 -3.90
C ASP A 284 -59.28 16.18 -3.40
N ASN A 285 -60.03 15.14 -3.02
CA ASN A 285 -59.56 13.75 -3.02
C ASN A 285 -59.21 13.39 -4.47
N GLY A 286 -57.97 13.66 -4.88
CA GLY A 286 -57.48 13.38 -6.21
C GLY A 286 -56.15 12.65 -6.15
N ALA A 287 -56.23 11.31 -6.09
CA ALA A 287 -55.16 10.33 -6.26
C ALA A 287 -53.90 10.54 -5.40
N ARG A 288 -53.63 9.60 -4.48
CA ARG A 288 -52.24 9.28 -4.14
C ARG A 288 -51.52 9.02 -5.46
N THR A 289 -50.75 9.96 -5.96
CA THR A 289 -49.82 9.71 -7.05
C THR A 289 -48.81 8.73 -6.49
N GLU A 290 -49.06 7.44 -6.68
CA GLU A 290 -48.08 6.39 -6.45
C GLU A 290 -46.84 6.79 -7.25
N LYS A 291 -45.79 7.19 -6.53
CA LYS A 291 -44.51 7.50 -7.15
C LYS A 291 -43.95 6.17 -7.64
N GLU A 292 -44.09 5.89 -8.93
CA GLU A 292 -43.49 4.70 -9.52
C GLU A 292 -41.96 4.82 -9.45
N PRO A 293 -41.25 3.81 -8.91
CA PRO A 293 -39.80 3.79 -8.98
C PRO A 293 -39.33 3.71 -10.44
N GLU A 294 -38.24 4.41 -10.74
CA GLU A 294 -37.50 4.27 -11.98
C GLU A 294 -36.43 3.19 -11.80
N TYR A 295 -36.39 2.23 -12.72
CA TYR A 295 -35.48 1.09 -12.65
C TYR A 295 -34.51 1.09 -13.81
N LEU A 296 -33.32 0.60 -13.53
CA LEU A 296 -32.29 0.39 -14.52
C LEU A 296 -31.92 -1.10 -14.58
N SER A 297 -31.96 -1.68 -15.79
CA SER A 297 -31.49 -3.04 -16.05
C SER A 297 -29.96 -3.03 -16.04
N CYS A 298 -29.39 -3.77 -15.10
CA CYS A 298 -27.95 -3.83 -14.86
C CYS A 298 -27.29 -5.05 -15.51
N ASP A 299 -28.02 -5.86 -16.28
CA ASP A 299 -27.52 -7.14 -16.80
C ASP A 299 -26.25 -6.96 -17.64
N ASN A 300 -26.20 -5.87 -18.41
CA ASN A 300 -25.06 -5.52 -19.26
C ASN A 300 -24.00 -4.65 -18.57
N TYR A 301 -24.21 -4.24 -17.32
CA TYR A 301 -23.26 -3.39 -16.60
C TYR A 301 -22.02 -4.18 -16.24
N TYR A 302 -20.87 -3.53 -16.33
CA TYR A 302 -19.59 -4.06 -15.91
C TYR A 302 -19.38 -3.85 -14.42
N LEU A 303 -18.85 -4.87 -13.75
CA LEU A 303 -18.28 -4.74 -12.41
C LEU A 303 -16.96 -3.97 -12.55
N VAL A 304 -16.97 -2.66 -12.28
CA VAL A 304 -15.76 -1.84 -12.48
C VAL A 304 -14.87 -1.85 -11.25
N GLN A 305 -15.48 -1.88 -10.07
CA GLN A 305 -14.74 -1.87 -8.81
C GLN A 305 -15.48 -2.69 -7.77
N ALA A 306 -14.72 -3.40 -6.94
CA ALA A 306 -15.21 -3.92 -5.69
C ALA A 306 -14.19 -3.65 -4.58
N LYS A 307 -14.65 -3.12 -3.45
CA LYS A 307 -13.82 -2.73 -2.31
C LYS A 307 -14.39 -3.36 -1.03
N LEU A 308 -13.60 -4.19 -0.37
CA LEU A 308 -13.91 -4.76 0.93
C LEU A 308 -13.07 -4.03 1.99
N GLU A 309 -13.73 -3.36 2.94
CA GLU A 309 -13.11 -2.52 3.97
C GLU A 309 -13.38 -3.08 5.37
N GLY A 310 -12.30 -3.36 6.10
CA GLY A 310 -12.31 -3.85 7.50
C GLY A 310 -13.13 -5.11 7.72
N GLU A 311 -13.29 -5.95 6.68
CA GLU A 311 -14.22 -7.10 6.63
C GLU A 311 -15.70 -6.78 6.90
N ASN A 312 -16.05 -5.50 7.01
CA ASN A 312 -17.37 -5.05 7.47
C ASN A 312 -18.22 -4.48 6.36
N ILE A 313 -17.60 -3.81 5.38
CA ILE A 313 -18.31 -3.09 4.31
C ILE A 313 -17.78 -3.57 2.97
N LEU A 314 -18.68 -4.01 2.09
CA LEU A 314 -18.41 -4.28 0.70
C LEU A 314 -19.05 -3.18 -0.16
N SER A 315 -18.23 -2.42 -0.88
CA SER A 315 -18.67 -1.45 -1.89
C SER A 315 -18.48 -2.03 -3.28
N ILE A 316 -19.54 -2.06 -4.08
CA ILE A 316 -19.52 -2.52 -5.48
C ILE A 316 -19.86 -1.32 -6.38
N THR A 317 -19.07 -1.12 -7.43
CA THR A 317 -19.32 -0.09 -8.45
C THR A 317 -19.58 -0.77 -9.79
N LEU A 318 -20.75 -0.50 -10.37
CA LEU A 318 -21.20 -0.97 -11.66
C LEU A 318 -21.30 0.19 -12.64
N ALA A 319 -20.90 0.00 -13.89
CA ALA A 319 -21.05 1.01 -14.94
C ALA A 319 -21.49 0.38 -16.27
N ASP A 320 -22.30 1.12 -17.04
CA ASP A 320 -22.67 0.76 -18.42
C ASP A 320 -21.44 0.78 -19.34
N ASP A 321 -20.59 1.79 -19.17
CA ASP A 321 -19.33 1.99 -19.89
C ASP A 321 -18.18 2.11 -18.87
N PRO A 322 -17.23 1.15 -18.82
CA PRO A 322 -16.14 1.18 -17.85
C PRO A 322 -15.17 2.35 -18.08
N THR A 323 -15.18 2.97 -19.26
CA THR A 323 -14.31 4.11 -19.60
C THR A 323 -14.86 5.45 -19.12
N LYS A 324 -16.15 5.52 -18.76
CA LYS A 324 -16.85 6.75 -18.39
C LYS A 324 -17.52 6.64 -17.03
N LEU A 325 -16.72 6.74 -15.98
CA LEU A 325 -17.18 6.66 -14.59
C LEU A 325 -17.98 7.88 -14.08
N SER A 326 -18.20 8.90 -14.92
CA SER A 326 -18.98 10.10 -14.56
C SER A 326 -20.46 10.00 -14.94
N ASN A 327 -20.87 8.97 -15.68
CA ASN A 327 -22.24 8.84 -16.17
C ASN A 327 -22.75 7.39 -16.07
N LYS A 328 -23.99 7.24 -15.60
CA LYS A 328 -24.67 5.94 -15.40
C LYS A 328 -23.84 4.96 -14.56
N VAL A 329 -23.36 5.42 -13.41
CA VAL A 329 -22.62 4.59 -12.45
C VAL A 329 -23.50 4.28 -11.26
N ILE A 330 -23.55 3.02 -10.87
CA ILE A 330 -24.26 2.54 -9.68
C ILE A 330 -23.22 2.09 -8.66
N ARG A 331 -23.24 2.68 -7.48
CA ARG A 331 -22.49 2.20 -6.32
C ARG A 331 -23.45 1.58 -5.31
N ILE A 332 -23.12 0.40 -4.83
CA ILE A 332 -23.90 -0.33 -3.84
C ILE A 332 -23.00 -0.67 -2.66
N ASP A 333 -23.36 -0.20 -1.48
CA ASP A 333 -22.63 -0.45 -0.23
C ASP A 333 -23.41 -1.47 0.62
N TYR A 334 -22.77 -2.60 0.91
CA TYR A 334 -23.30 -3.72 1.69
C TYR A 334 -22.58 -3.84 3.02
N GLY A 335 -23.31 -4.18 4.08
CA GLY A 335 -22.71 -4.72 5.30
C GLY A 335 -22.40 -6.20 5.13
N VAL A 336 -21.18 -6.63 5.44
CA VAL A 336 -20.75 -8.03 5.28
C VAL A 336 -21.50 -8.95 6.24
N SER A 337 -21.92 -8.44 7.41
CA SER A 337 -22.79 -9.14 8.36
C SER A 337 -24.16 -9.51 7.78
N TYR A 338 -24.53 -8.96 6.63
CA TYR A 338 -25.76 -9.35 5.92
C TYR A 338 -25.62 -10.77 5.33
N PHE A 339 -24.40 -11.30 5.22
CA PHE A 339 -24.05 -12.54 4.53
C PHE A 339 -23.61 -13.69 5.46
N GLU A 340 -23.74 -13.55 6.79
CA GLU A 340 -23.24 -14.50 7.80
C GLU A 340 -24.07 -15.79 7.95
N TYR A 341 -25.27 -15.85 7.36
CA TYR A 341 -26.18 -16.98 7.53
C TYR A 341 -26.04 -17.99 6.39
N GLU A 342 -25.91 -19.28 6.74
CA GLU A 342 -25.69 -20.39 5.79
C GLU A 342 -26.86 -20.57 4.80
N ASP A 343 -28.10 -20.21 5.17
CA ASP A 343 -29.31 -20.38 4.36
C ASP A 343 -29.62 -19.18 3.42
N PHE A 344 -28.59 -18.53 2.89
CA PHE A 344 -28.75 -17.31 2.07
C PHE A 344 -29.45 -17.57 0.72
N VAL A 345 -29.41 -18.80 0.21
CA VAL A 345 -29.60 -19.06 -1.23
C VAL A 345 -31.06 -18.95 -1.70
N THR A 346 -32.08 -19.07 -0.84
CA THR A 346 -33.49 -19.03 -1.32
C THR A 346 -34.56 -18.70 -0.27
N ASN A 347 -34.22 -18.37 0.97
CA ASN A 347 -35.25 -18.24 2.01
C ASN A 347 -35.87 -16.82 2.03
N ALA A 348 -37.10 -16.68 1.55
CA ALA A 348 -37.85 -15.41 1.63
C ALA A 348 -37.99 -14.89 3.08
N GLU A 349 -38.03 -15.79 4.07
CA GLU A 349 -38.08 -15.41 5.50
C GLU A 349 -36.79 -14.71 5.95
N PHE A 350 -35.64 -15.11 5.41
CA PHE A 350 -34.35 -14.50 5.71
C PHE A 350 -34.28 -13.05 5.23
N TYR A 351 -34.72 -12.79 4.00
CA TYR A 351 -34.76 -11.43 3.44
C TYR A 351 -35.74 -10.52 4.18
N ASN A 352 -36.91 -11.06 4.55
CA ASN A 352 -37.87 -10.32 5.37
C ASN A 352 -37.30 -9.97 6.75
N LYS A 353 -36.51 -10.88 7.34
CA LYS A 353 -35.79 -10.61 8.59
C LYS A 353 -34.79 -9.47 8.43
N LEU A 354 -33.92 -9.48 7.41
CA LEU A 354 -32.98 -8.39 7.14
C LEU A 354 -33.68 -7.03 6.94
N ILE A 355 -34.80 -7.02 6.21
CA ILE A 355 -35.62 -5.81 6.00
C ILE A 355 -36.14 -5.28 7.35
N SER A 356 -36.69 -6.16 8.21
CA SER A 356 -37.19 -5.77 9.53
C SER A 356 -36.10 -5.32 10.51
N GLU A 357 -34.88 -5.84 10.38
CA GLU A 357 -33.70 -5.40 11.14
C GLU A 357 -33.07 -4.11 10.59
N GLY A 358 -33.59 -3.57 9.47
CA GLY A 358 -33.05 -2.38 8.83
C GLY A 358 -31.70 -2.59 8.12
N LYS A 359 -31.31 -3.85 7.89
CA LYS A 359 -30.04 -4.25 7.26
C LYS A 359 -30.21 -4.35 5.74
N LEU A 360 -30.26 -3.21 5.06
CA LEU A 360 -30.37 -3.13 3.61
C LEU A 360 -29.18 -2.38 3.00
N PRO A 361 -28.75 -2.76 1.77
CA PRO A 361 -27.68 -2.07 1.10
C PRO A 361 -28.08 -0.64 0.74
N THR A 362 -27.10 0.25 0.69
CA THR A 362 -27.29 1.63 0.23
C THR A 362 -26.94 1.72 -1.24
N VAL A 363 -27.85 2.27 -2.05
CA VAL A 363 -27.65 2.44 -3.49
C VAL A 363 -27.43 3.92 -3.81
N VAL A 364 -26.34 4.21 -4.51
CA VAL A 364 -26.02 5.55 -5.03
C VAL A 364 -25.92 5.45 -6.54
N TYR A 365 -26.75 6.22 -7.24
CA TYR A 365 -26.71 6.35 -8.68
C TYR A 365 -26.10 7.70 -9.08
N VAL A 366 -25.21 7.68 -10.07
CA VAL A 366 -24.56 8.87 -10.62
C VAL A 366 -24.92 9.00 -12.09
N GLU A 367 -25.59 10.08 -12.46
CA GLU A 367 -25.97 10.39 -13.83
C GLU A 367 -25.59 11.84 -14.13
N ASN A 368 -24.82 12.08 -15.20
CA ASN A 368 -24.33 13.41 -15.59
C ASN A 368 -23.73 14.22 -14.42
N GLU A 369 -22.87 13.59 -13.62
CA GLU A 369 -22.25 14.17 -12.39
C GLU A 369 -23.21 14.45 -11.22
N GLU A 370 -24.53 14.29 -11.40
CA GLU A 370 -25.51 14.39 -10.32
C GLU A 370 -25.59 13.08 -9.54
N ARG A 371 -25.64 13.18 -8.20
CA ARG A 371 -25.67 12.03 -7.29
C ARG A 371 -27.06 11.84 -6.69
N TYR A 372 -27.61 10.65 -6.87
CA TYR A 372 -28.90 10.22 -6.36
C TYR A 372 -28.70 9.10 -5.35
N THR A 373 -28.87 9.38 -4.06
CA THR A 373 -28.83 8.35 -3.00
C THR A 373 -30.23 7.81 -2.76
N LEU A 374 -30.41 6.51 -2.94
CA LEU A 374 -31.66 5.82 -2.66
C LEU A 374 -31.59 5.04 -1.37
N ASN A 375 -32.63 5.21 -0.56
CA ASN A 375 -32.84 4.43 0.64
C ASN A 375 -33.82 3.29 0.34
N LEU A 376 -33.31 2.05 0.27
CA LEU A 376 -34.11 0.85 0.05
C LEU A 376 -35.09 0.54 1.21
N LEU A 377 -35.03 1.28 2.33
CA LEU A 377 -36.01 1.17 3.43
C LEU A 377 -37.37 1.82 3.13
N GLN A 378 -37.49 2.59 2.05
CA GLN A 378 -38.77 3.20 1.67
C GLN A 378 -39.77 2.13 1.21
N LYS A 379 -40.97 2.14 1.78
CA LYS A 379 -42.01 1.10 1.55
C LYS A 379 -42.37 0.96 0.07
N GLU A 380 -42.39 2.07 -0.65
CA GLU A 380 -42.70 2.14 -2.08
C GLU A 380 -41.66 1.40 -2.94
N ILE A 381 -40.39 1.38 -2.49
CA ILE A 381 -39.29 0.68 -3.17
C ILE A 381 -39.31 -0.81 -2.78
N GLN A 382 -39.52 -1.12 -1.50
CA GLN A 382 -39.54 -2.50 -0.98
C GLN A 382 -40.63 -3.37 -1.61
N GLN A 383 -41.81 -2.81 -1.90
CA GLN A 383 -42.94 -3.59 -2.43
C GLN A 383 -42.74 -4.05 -3.88
N ILE A 384 -41.83 -3.41 -4.63
CA ILE A 384 -41.73 -3.55 -6.08
C ILE A 384 -40.31 -3.97 -6.52
N THR A 385 -39.30 -3.74 -5.67
CA THR A 385 -37.90 -4.12 -5.95
C THR A 385 -37.60 -5.53 -5.46
N ASP A 386 -36.95 -6.33 -6.29
CA ASP A 386 -36.40 -7.62 -5.88
C ASP A 386 -35.10 -7.43 -5.09
N ILE A 387 -35.25 -7.09 -3.81
CA ILE A 387 -34.14 -6.88 -2.87
C ILE A 387 -33.27 -8.15 -2.75
N SER A 388 -33.87 -9.33 -2.93
CA SER A 388 -33.14 -10.61 -2.83
C SER A 388 -32.04 -10.72 -3.88
N LYS A 389 -32.29 -10.31 -5.12
CA LYS A 389 -31.28 -10.28 -6.19
C LYS A 389 -30.17 -9.27 -5.94
N ILE A 390 -30.50 -8.09 -5.40
CA ILE A 390 -29.51 -7.06 -5.04
C ILE A 390 -28.57 -7.58 -3.95
N LEU A 391 -29.11 -8.27 -2.95
CA LEU A 391 -28.35 -8.91 -1.88
C LEU A 391 -27.52 -10.10 -2.40
N PHE A 392 -28.07 -10.89 -3.33
CA PHE A 392 -27.39 -12.01 -3.96
C PHE A 392 -26.16 -11.57 -4.78
N LEU A 393 -26.24 -10.44 -5.49
CA LEU A 393 -25.07 -9.82 -6.13
C LEU A 393 -23.95 -9.54 -5.10
N GLY A 394 -24.30 -8.90 -3.99
CA GLY A 394 -23.36 -8.61 -2.90
C GLY A 394 -22.69 -9.87 -2.35
N LYS A 395 -23.48 -10.93 -2.11
CA LYS A 395 -22.99 -12.22 -1.61
C LYS A 395 -22.02 -12.89 -2.58
N LEU A 396 -22.39 -12.99 -3.86
CA LEU A 396 -21.53 -13.60 -4.88
C LEU A 396 -20.19 -12.88 -4.99
N VAL A 397 -20.21 -11.55 -5.03
CA VAL A 397 -18.97 -10.75 -5.10
C VAL A 397 -18.18 -10.89 -3.80
N ALA A 398 -18.82 -10.86 -2.62
CA ALA A 398 -18.15 -11.09 -1.34
C ALA A 398 -17.41 -12.44 -1.31
N ASP A 399 -18.06 -13.51 -1.74
CA ASP A 399 -17.46 -14.85 -1.76
C ASP A 399 -16.28 -14.93 -2.75
N LYS A 400 -16.39 -14.28 -3.93
CA LYS A 400 -15.29 -14.21 -4.91
C LYS A 400 -14.11 -13.37 -4.42
N ILE A 401 -14.37 -12.30 -3.66
CA ILE A 401 -13.32 -11.44 -3.09
C ILE A 401 -12.62 -12.15 -1.93
N ARG A 402 -13.35 -12.85 -1.06
CA ARG A 402 -12.76 -13.59 0.07
C ARG A 402 -11.75 -14.65 -0.37
N ASN A 403 -11.93 -15.25 -1.55
CA ASN A 403 -10.94 -16.18 -2.12
C ASN A 403 -9.57 -15.54 -2.38
N LEU A 404 -9.49 -14.21 -2.50
CA LEU A 404 -8.23 -13.47 -2.67
C LEU A 404 -7.49 -13.25 -1.35
N SER A 405 -8.14 -13.49 -0.22
CA SER A 405 -7.49 -13.45 1.09
C SER A 405 -6.60 -14.68 1.32
N ASP A 406 -6.72 -15.75 0.53
CA ASP A 406 -5.85 -16.91 0.64
C ASP A 406 -4.47 -16.63 0.00
N PRO A 407 -3.38 -16.56 0.79
CA PRO A 407 -2.05 -16.29 0.29
C PRO A 407 -1.50 -17.38 -0.64
N LYS A 408 -2.12 -18.56 -0.72
CA LYS A 408 -1.73 -19.63 -1.66
C LYS A 408 -2.22 -19.39 -3.09
N LEU A 409 -3.29 -18.61 -3.24
CA LEU A 409 -3.97 -18.43 -4.53
C LEU A 409 -3.47 -17.23 -5.32
N ALA A 410 -2.70 -16.34 -4.69
CA ALA A 410 -2.24 -15.13 -5.35
C ALA A 410 -0.86 -14.69 -4.86
N THR A 411 0.00 -14.25 -5.80
CA THR A 411 1.30 -13.69 -5.44
C THR A 411 1.17 -12.21 -5.16
N SER A 412 1.71 -11.78 -4.02
CA SER A 412 1.64 -10.38 -3.57
C SER A 412 2.99 -9.70 -3.67
N LYS A 413 3.02 -8.54 -4.34
CA LYS A 413 4.19 -7.69 -4.49
C LYS A 413 3.99 -6.38 -3.76
N LEU A 414 4.93 -6.00 -2.91
CA LEU A 414 4.86 -4.75 -2.16
C LEU A 414 4.94 -3.58 -3.14
N THR A 415 3.93 -2.71 -3.13
CA THR A 415 3.88 -1.50 -3.96
C THR A 415 4.21 -0.25 -3.17
N THR A 416 3.64 -0.10 -1.97
CA THR A 416 3.84 1.10 -1.18
C THR A 416 3.98 0.82 0.30
N ILE A 417 4.81 1.61 0.98
CA ILE A 417 4.78 1.80 2.43
C ILE A 417 4.63 3.29 2.68
N ARG A 418 3.70 3.67 3.55
CA ARG A 418 3.47 5.05 3.95
C ARG A 418 3.60 5.21 5.46
N VAL A 419 4.19 6.32 5.85
CA VAL A 419 4.19 6.81 7.23
C VAL A 419 3.45 8.14 7.18
N ASP A 420 2.30 8.15 7.85
CA ASP A 420 1.27 9.16 7.72
C ASP A 420 0.90 9.37 6.23
N ASP A 421 0.97 10.60 5.75
CA ASP A 421 0.67 10.93 4.35
C ASP A 421 1.86 10.79 3.41
N ARG A 422 3.05 10.39 3.89
CA ARG A 422 4.28 10.35 3.08
C ARG A 422 4.65 8.93 2.65
N ASN A 423 5.14 8.79 1.42
CA ASN A 423 5.59 7.51 0.88
C ASN A 423 7.03 7.22 1.34
N ALA A 424 7.20 6.23 2.21
CA ALA A 424 8.51 5.67 2.55
C ALA A 424 9.05 4.81 1.41
N ILE A 425 8.16 4.02 0.79
CA ILE A 425 8.47 3.18 -0.36
C ILE A 425 7.36 3.38 -1.39
N SER A 426 7.74 3.58 -2.64
CA SER A 426 6.83 3.50 -3.79
C SER A 426 7.52 2.74 -4.92
N VAL A 427 6.99 1.58 -5.25
CA VAL A 427 7.42 0.72 -6.35
C VAL A 427 6.40 0.87 -7.46
N ASN A 428 6.54 1.94 -8.25
CA ASN A 428 5.68 2.11 -9.41
C ASN A 428 6.13 1.12 -10.49
N SER A 429 5.33 0.09 -10.77
CA SER A 429 5.43 -0.66 -12.03
C SER A 429 5.09 0.21 -13.24
N ILE A 430 4.49 1.38 -13.02
CA ILE A 430 4.02 2.31 -14.03
C ILE A 430 5.13 3.32 -14.35
N THR A 431 5.64 3.22 -15.58
CA THR A 431 6.47 4.20 -16.25
C THR A 431 5.69 5.50 -16.48
N ALA A 432 5.50 6.30 -15.44
CA ALA A 432 5.14 7.70 -15.63
C ALA A 432 6.41 8.48 -16.00
N LEU A 433 6.51 8.86 -17.29
CA LEU A 433 7.56 9.73 -17.81
C LEU A 433 7.70 11.01 -16.95
N PRO A 434 8.92 11.53 -16.80
CA PRO A 434 9.21 12.90 -17.14
C PRO A 434 9.72 12.94 -18.58
N SER A 435 9.01 13.68 -19.41
CA SER A 435 9.40 14.09 -20.75
C SER A 435 10.67 14.95 -20.68
N SER A 436 11.84 14.32 -20.67
CA SER A 436 13.03 14.75 -21.44
C SER A 436 14.27 13.93 -21.05
N SER A 437 14.80 13.25 -22.06
CA SER A 437 16.19 12.78 -22.21
C SER A 437 16.69 11.62 -21.33
N LEU A 438 17.21 10.60 -22.03
CA LEU A 438 18.03 9.46 -21.61
C LEU A 438 17.31 8.25 -20.97
N SER A 439 16.69 7.46 -21.85
CA SER A 439 16.83 6.00 -21.93
C SER A 439 17.08 5.23 -20.62
N SER A 440 16.02 4.88 -19.91
CA SER A 440 15.67 3.50 -19.52
C SER A 440 14.33 3.55 -18.80
N SER A 441 13.34 2.79 -19.27
CA SER A 441 12.04 2.58 -18.63
C SER A 441 12.20 1.71 -17.39
N SER A 442 12.99 2.19 -16.42
CA SER A 442 13.12 1.56 -15.12
C SER A 442 11.94 2.02 -14.26
N PRO A 443 11.27 1.11 -13.53
CA PRO A 443 10.23 1.50 -12.57
C PRO A 443 10.80 2.55 -11.62
N LEU A 444 10.10 3.69 -11.48
CA LEU A 444 10.51 4.75 -10.56
C LEU A 444 10.42 4.17 -9.14
N LEU A 445 11.57 3.87 -8.54
CA LEU A 445 11.65 3.44 -7.16
C LEU A 445 11.85 4.67 -6.29
N VAL A 446 10.86 4.95 -5.44
CA VAL A 446 11.01 5.89 -4.32
C VAL A 446 11.34 5.07 -3.09
N TYR A 447 12.44 5.42 -2.42
CA TYR A 447 12.87 4.82 -1.17
C TYR A 447 13.45 5.92 -0.28
N ASP A 448 12.74 6.23 0.80
CA ASP A 448 13.14 7.22 1.80
C ASP A 448 13.64 6.47 3.05
N GLU A 449 14.96 6.50 3.27
CA GLU A 449 15.59 5.78 4.39
C GLU A 449 15.02 6.23 5.75
N GLU A 450 14.80 7.54 5.95
CA GLU A 450 14.30 8.07 7.22
C GLU A 450 12.87 7.61 7.49
N LEU A 451 12.00 7.66 6.49
CA LEU A 451 10.62 7.19 6.64
C LEU A 451 10.53 5.67 6.80
N VAL A 452 11.43 4.90 6.18
CA VAL A 452 11.50 3.44 6.42
C VAL A 452 11.92 3.15 7.87
N ILE A 453 12.84 3.94 8.43
CA ILE A 453 13.18 3.83 9.85
C ILE A 453 11.98 4.22 10.73
N SER A 454 11.29 5.32 10.45
CA SER A 454 10.08 5.71 11.19
C SER A 454 8.98 4.64 11.12
N PHE A 455 8.86 3.93 10.00
CA PHE A 455 7.99 2.77 9.87
C PHE A 455 8.39 1.65 10.84
N LEU A 456 9.68 1.27 10.89
CA LEU A 456 10.17 0.25 11.84
C LEU A 456 10.00 0.67 13.30
N GLU A 457 10.30 1.92 13.63
CA GLU A 457 10.07 2.50 14.97
C GLU A 457 8.59 2.41 15.37
N SER A 458 7.68 2.70 14.43
CA SER A 458 6.24 2.62 14.64
C SER A 458 5.75 1.19 14.87
N LEU A 459 6.37 0.19 14.24
CA LEU A 459 6.03 -1.21 14.50
C LEU A 459 6.59 -1.68 15.84
N ALA A 460 7.78 -1.22 16.23
CA ALA A 460 8.40 -1.57 17.50
C ALA A 460 7.54 -1.20 18.71
N THR A 461 6.74 -0.12 18.64
CA THR A 461 5.82 0.26 19.73
C THR A 461 4.75 -0.79 19.99
N GLY A 462 4.36 -1.58 18.98
CA GLY A 462 3.42 -2.68 19.15
C GLY A 462 3.99 -3.88 19.92
N PHE A 463 5.29 -4.13 19.79
CA PHE A 463 5.99 -5.21 20.50
C PHE A 463 6.29 -4.87 21.96
N ALA A 464 6.56 -3.60 22.26
CA ALA A 464 7.04 -3.16 23.57
C ALA A 464 6.13 -3.57 24.76
N PRO A 465 4.79 -3.42 24.71
CA PRO A 465 3.91 -3.82 25.82
C PRO A 465 3.99 -5.32 26.14
N LEU A 466 4.17 -6.17 25.12
CA LEU A 466 4.27 -7.62 25.29
C LEU A 466 5.63 -8.03 25.86
N ILE A 467 6.70 -7.33 25.46
CA ILE A 467 8.04 -7.52 26.05
C ILE A 467 8.01 -7.17 27.54
N ILE A 468 7.35 -6.08 27.92
CA ILE A 468 7.19 -5.68 29.34
C ILE A 468 6.46 -6.78 30.12
N LYS A 469 5.30 -7.24 29.63
CA LYS A 469 4.54 -8.34 30.26
C LYS A 469 5.36 -9.62 30.39
N LEU A 470 6.08 -10.03 29.33
CA LEU A 470 6.94 -11.21 29.36
C LEU A 470 8.06 -11.08 30.40
N ARG A 471 8.63 -9.88 30.56
CA ARG A 471 9.65 -9.61 31.57
C ARG A 471 9.08 -9.71 32.99
N GLU A 472 7.91 -9.14 33.24
CA GLU A 472 7.24 -9.19 34.54
C GLU A 472 6.84 -10.61 34.94
N LYS A 473 6.44 -11.42 33.96
CA LYS A 473 5.92 -12.79 34.14
C LYS A 473 6.98 -13.88 33.98
N SER A 474 8.25 -13.50 33.78
CA SER A 474 9.34 -14.45 33.65
C SER A 474 9.84 -14.90 35.02
N PRO A 475 10.01 -16.22 35.26
CA PRO A 475 10.59 -16.74 36.50
C PRO A 475 12.10 -16.45 36.62
N VAL A 476 12.78 -16.12 35.51
CA VAL A 476 14.23 -15.86 35.47
C VAL A 476 14.46 -14.39 35.11
N LYS A 477 15.11 -13.65 36.02
CA LYS A 477 15.46 -12.25 35.80
C LYS A 477 16.41 -12.13 34.60
N GLY A 478 16.06 -11.28 33.64
CA GLY A 478 16.84 -11.06 32.43
C GLY A 478 16.51 -11.99 31.26
N GLU A 479 15.52 -12.89 31.40
CA GLU A 479 15.08 -13.76 30.32
C GLU A 479 13.60 -13.50 30.00
N LEU A 480 13.25 -13.49 28.71
CA LEU A 480 11.88 -13.51 28.25
C LEU A 480 11.54 -14.98 27.95
N ILE A 481 10.58 -15.53 28.68
CA ILE A 481 10.21 -16.94 28.61
C ILE A 481 8.76 -17.06 28.17
N LEU A 482 8.55 -17.79 27.07
CA LEU A 482 7.24 -18.16 26.55
C LEU A 482 7.16 -19.69 26.51
N ARG A 483 6.10 -20.25 27.07
CA ARG A 483 5.86 -21.70 27.09
C ARG A 483 4.76 -22.03 26.10
N HIS A 484 4.86 -23.18 25.45
CA HIS A 484 3.81 -23.73 24.60
C HIS A 484 3.37 -25.07 25.17
N GLU A 485 2.12 -25.14 25.61
CA GLU A 485 1.51 -26.34 26.16
C GLU A 485 0.67 -27.01 25.08
N MET A 486 1.11 -28.18 24.61
CA MET A 486 0.36 -29.01 23.66
C MET A 486 -0.58 -29.97 24.40
N ASP A 487 -1.67 -30.37 23.76
CA ASP A 487 -2.70 -31.27 24.34
C ASP A 487 -2.16 -32.65 24.76
N ASN A 488 -1.02 -33.07 24.20
CA ASN A 488 -0.32 -34.30 24.54
C ASN A 488 0.57 -34.19 25.79
N LYS A 489 0.53 -33.05 26.51
CA LYS A 489 1.39 -32.72 27.68
C LYS A 489 2.89 -32.62 27.37
N LEU A 490 3.28 -32.57 26.10
CA LEU A 490 4.62 -32.13 25.71
C LEU A 490 4.63 -30.60 25.71
N GLY A 491 5.63 -30.03 26.37
CA GLY A 491 5.81 -28.59 26.45
C GLY A 491 7.06 -28.15 25.73
N GLU A 492 6.95 -27.10 24.93
CA GLU A 492 8.12 -26.38 24.40
C GLU A 492 8.32 -25.08 25.19
N GLU A 493 9.57 -24.72 25.42
CA GLU A 493 9.93 -23.47 26.07
C GLU A 493 10.79 -22.64 25.12
N TYR A 494 10.36 -21.41 24.88
CA TYR A 494 11.03 -20.43 24.05
C TYR A 494 11.64 -19.37 24.96
N VAL A 495 12.96 -19.27 24.92
CA VAL A 495 13.73 -18.35 25.75
C VAL A 495 14.53 -17.41 24.87
N ILE A 496 14.58 -16.14 25.26
CA ILE A 496 15.50 -15.15 24.69
C ILE A 496 15.90 -14.13 25.74
N ARG A 497 17.16 -13.69 25.67
CA ARG A 497 17.67 -12.60 26.50
C ARG A 497 17.54 -11.26 25.77
N PRO A 498 16.98 -10.20 26.39
CA PRO A 498 16.94 -8.86 25.78
C PRO A 498 18.31 -8.38 25.29
N GLU A 499 19.39 -8.78 25.96
CA GLU A 499 20.76 -8.45 25.58
C GLU A 499 21.14 -9.05 24.21
N GLU A 500 20.65 -10.25 23.88
CA GLU A 500 20.88 -10.88 22.57
C GLU A 500 20.19 -10.11 21.44
N LEU A 501 19.02 -9.52 21.71
CA LEU A 501 18.33 -8.64 20.79
C LEU A 501 19.05 -7.29 20.67
N TYR A 502 19.51 -6.74 21.80
CA TYR A 502 20.24 -5.48 21.82
C TYR A 502 21.55 -5.57 21.03
N VAL A 503 22.31 -6.66 21.13
CA VAL A 503 23.55 -6.85 20.36
C VAL A 503 23.31 -6.67 18.86
N GLN A 504 22.20 -7.19 18.33
CA GLN A 504 21.84 -7.05 16.91
C GLN A 504 21.43 -5.62 16.52
N LEU A 505 20.98 -4.82 17.49
CA LEU A 505 20.52 -3.44 17.31
C LEU A 505 21.47 -2.39 17.92
N SER A 506 22.67 -2.77 18.33
CA SER A 506 23.62 -1.87 19.00
C SER A 506 24.55 -1.12 18.05
N THR A 507 24.50 -1.43 16.75
CA THR A 507 25.52 -1.04 15.76
C THR A 507 25.48 0.42 15.35
N THR A 508 24.32 1.07 15.45
CA THR A 508 24.13 2.48 15.06
C THR A 508 23.15 3.18 15.99
N ASP A 509 23.17 4.52 16.03
CA ASP A 509 22.22 5.28 16.85
C ASP A 509 20.77 5.04 16.41
N VAL A 510 20.54 4.83 15.12
CA VAL A 510 19.22 4.44 14.59
C VAL A 510 18.79 3.07 15.12
N ALA A 511 19.67 2.08 15.08
CA ALA A 511 19.35 0.76 15.63
C ALA A 511 19.10 0.80 17.15
N LYS A 512 19.88 1.63 17.88
CA LYS A 512 19.68 1.84 19.31
C LYS A 512 18.33 2.47 19.63
N LYS A 513 17.81 3.36 18.78
CA LYS A 513 16.45 3.90 18.94
C LYS A 513 15.39 2.81 18.85
N VAL A 514 15.48 1.92 17.85
CA VAL A 514 14.56 0.77 17.73
C VAL A 514 14.66 -0.12 18.98
N ALA A 515 15.87 -0.41 19.46
CA ALA A 515 16.08 -1.19 20.68
C ALA A 515 15.50 -0.51 21.94
N ALA A 516 15.63 0.81 22.04
CA ALA A 516 15.06 1.59 23.14
C ALA A 516 13.53 1.54 23.12
N ILE A 517 12.91 1.69 21.93
CA ILE A 517 11.44 1.59 21.78
C ILE A 517 10.94 0.19 22.19
N LEU A 518 11.66 -0.87 21.79
CA LEU A 518 11.38 -2.25 22.21
C LEU A 518 11.56 -2.48 23.72
N GLY A 519 12.23 -1.56 24.43
CA GLY A 519 12.56 -1.71 25.85
C GLY A 519 13.64 -2.76 26.12
N VAL A 520 14.49 -3.07 25.13
CA VAL A 520 15.59 -4.06 25.25
C VAL A 520 16.97 -3.42 25.39
N SER A 521 17.05 -2.08 25.42
CA SER A 521 18.30 -1.34 25.65
C SER A 521 18.87 -1.60 27.05
N THR A 522 20.20 -1.65 27.15
CA THR A 522 20.92 -1.88 28.42
C THR A 522 20.93 -0.69 29.38
N ASP A 523 20.42 0.47 28.96
CA ASP A 523 20.57 1.74 29.70
C ASP A 523 19.48 2.00 30.77
N SER A 524 18.66 1.01 31.10
CA SER A 524 17.71 1.10 32.21
C SER A 524 18.23 0.37 33.46
N SER A 525 19.21 0.98 34.13
CA SER A 525 19.61 0.64 35.50
C SER A 525 19.57 1.86 36.40
#